data_AF-A0A5K1DIF8-F1
#
_entry.id   AF-A0A5K1DIF8-F1
#
_cell.length_a   1.000
_cell.length_b   1.000
_cell.length_c   1.000
_cell.angle_alpha   90.00
_cell.angle_beta   90.00
_cell.angle_gamma   90.00
#
_symmetry.space_group_name_H-M   'P 1'
#
loop_
_entity.id
_entity.type
_entity.pdbx_description
1 polymer ?
#
loop_
_entity_poly.entity_id
_entity_poly.type
_entity_poly.pdbx_seq_one_letter_code
_entity_poly.pdbx_strand_id
1 'polypeptide(L)'
;VEDLKTLLKLLPLRSIGIFLATATGIQTNLNILQSLTMDRSLNRHFKIPATSFQVFVFISMALFLPIIDRYFYPVCRTLTHQSLTILHQIGTGHIVNAAGLAAMAYVESSLKMVHSHGLQSRPDLIVPMSALWLVPPLALTRAGSAFYIPGQVSL
;
A
#
# COMPACT_ATOMS: atom_id res chain seq x y z
N VAL A 1 -32.54 -22.33 -2.43
CA VAL A 1 -32.48 -21.54 -1.15
C VAL A 1 -31.06 -21.50 -0.60
N GLU A 2 -30.30 -22.59 -0.66
CA GLU A 2 -28.89 -22.64 -0.22
C GLU A 2 -27.94 -21.77 -1.06
N ASP A 3 -28.14 -21.66 -2.37
CA ASP A 3 -27.30 -20.81 -3.23
C ASP A 3 -27.46 -19.32 -2.89
N LEU A 4 -28.70 -18.85 -2.67
CA LEU A 4 -28.96 -17.47 -2.26
C LEU A 4 -28.33 -17.15 -0.90
N LYS A 5 -28.35 -18.12 0.03
CA LYS A 5 -27.73 -17.99 1.36
C LYS A 5 -26.20 -17.91 1.27
N THR A 6 -25.60 -18.62 0.31
CA THR A 6 -24.16 -18.58 0.05
C THR A 6 -23.77 -17.25 -0.60
N LEU A 7 -24.56 -16.76 -1.55
CA LEU A 7 -24.39 -15.45 -2.19
C LEU A 7 -24.49 -14.31 -1.16
N LEU A 8 -25.44 -14.38 -0.22
CA LEU A 8 -25.56 -13.42 0.87
C LEU A 8 -24.35 -13.41 1.80
N LYS A 9 -23.70 -14.56 2.03
CA LYS A 9 -22.47 -14.65 2.85
C LYS A 9 -21.24 -14.11 2.12
N LEU A 10 -21.25 -14.09 0.78
CA LEU A 10 -20.17 -13.58 -0.05
C LEU A 10 -20.21 -12.05 -0.23
N LEU A 11 -21.40 -11.45 -0.13
CA LEU A 11 -21.59 -9.99 -0.19
C LEU A 11 -20.67 -9.19 0.77
N PRO A 12 -20.62 -9.49 2.09
CA PRO A 12 -19.78 -8.72 3.00
C PRO A 12 -18.28 -8.82 2.64
N LEU A 13 -17.83 -9.98 2.13
CA LEU A 13 -16.45 -10.16 1.68
C LEU A 13 -16.13 -9.29 0.46
N ARG A 14 -17.02 -9.27 -0.54
CA ARG A 14 -16.87 -8.42 -1.73
C ARG A 14 -16.93 -6.92 -1.38
N SER A 15 -17.81 -6.53 -0.45
CA SER A 15 -17.92 -5.14 0.02
C SER A 15 -16.64 -4.62 0.67
N ILE A 16 -15.98 -5.45 1.50
CA ILE A 16 -14.67 -5.11 2.09
C ILE A 16 -13.62 -4.91 1.00
N GLY A 17 -13.64 -5.74 -0.04
CA GLY A 17 -12.79 -5.59 -1.21
C GLY A 17 -12.95 -4.25 -1.92
N ILE A 18 -14.21 -3.81 -2.13
CA ILE A 18 -14.52 -2.52 -2.76
C ILE A 18 -14.03 -1.34 -1.90
N PHE A 19 -14.24 -1.41 -0.59
CA PHE A 19 -13.78 -0.38 0.34
C PHE A 19 -12.26 -0.21 0.28
N LEU A 20 -11.52 -1.32 0.30
CA LEU A 20 -10.07 -1.31 0.23
C LEU A 20 -9.53 -0.89 -1.14
N ALA A 21 -10.20 -1.25 -2.23
CA ALA A 21 -9.87 -0.76 -3.57
C ALA A 21 -10.01 0.77 -3.64
N THR A 22 -11.10 1.30 -3.09
CA THR A 22 -11.34 2.74 -2.99
C THR A 22 -10.26 3.43 -2.15
N ALA A 23 -9.94 2.89 -0.97
CA ALA A 23 -8.90 3.42 -0.10
C ALA A 23 -7.52 3.44 -0.79
N THR A 24 -7.19 2.39 -1.54
CA THR A 24 -5.93 2.29 -2.31
C THR A 24 -5.90 3.29 -3.48
N GLY A 25 -7.03 3.54 -4.13
CA GLY A 25 -7.18 4.59 -5.14
C GLY A 25 -6.93 5.99 -4.57
N ILE A 26 -7.50 6.28 -3.40
CA ILE A 26 -7.27 7.54 -2.68
C ILE A 26 -5.79 7.66 -2.28
N GLN A 27 -5.19 6.59 -1.73
CA GLN A 27 -3.78 6.54 -1.32
C GLN A 27 -2.82 6.92 -2.45
N THR A 28 -3.11 6.51 -3.68
CA THR A 28 -2.29 6.82 -4.85
C THR A 28 -2.26 8.32 -5.14
N ASN A 29 -3.42 8.98 -5.05
CA ASN A 29 -3.53 10.42 -5.24
C ASN A 29 -2.84 11.21 -4.10
N LEU A 30 -3.06 10.80 -2.86
CA LEU A 30 -2.42 11.42 -1.68
C LEU A 30 -0.90 11.28 -1.71
N ASN A 31 -0.37 10.14 -2.17
CA ASN A 31 1.07 9.93 -2.31
C ASN A 31 1.72 10.94 -3.28
N ILE A 32 1.03 11.25 -4.39
CA ILE A 32 1.51 12.27 -5.35
C ILE A 32 1.55 13.64 -4.68
N LEU A 33 0.49 14.02 -3.94
CA LEU A 33 0.43 15.29 -3.22
C LEU A 33 1.51 15.39 -2.13
N GLN A 34 1.72 14.32 -1.37
CA GLN A 34 2.78 14.26 -0.34
C GLN A 34 4.17 14.40 -0.97
N SER A 35 4.43 13.71 -2.09
CA SER A 35 5.68 13.83 -2.84
C SER A 35 5.92 15.23 -3.38
N LEU A 36 4.86 15.97 -3.78
CA LEU A 36 4.99 17.35 -4.24
C LEU A 36 5.45 18.32 -3.15
N THR A 37 5.01 18.09 -1.91
CA THR A 37 5.29 18.91 -0.72
C THR A 37 6.60 18.54 -0.01
N MET A 38 7.14 17.35 -0.28
CA MET A 38 8.43 16.87 0.24
C MET A 38 9.62 17.29 -0.61
N ASP A 39 10.82 17.27 -0.02
CA ASP A 39 12.04 17.51 -0.78
C ASP A 39 12.35 16.32 -1.68
N ARG A 40 12.33 16.61 -2.98
CA ARG A 40 12.55 15.68 -4.08
C ARG A 40 13.99 15.74 -4.62
N SER A 41 14.87 16.50 -3.97
CA SER A 41 16.28 16.54 -4.32
C SER A 41 16.97 15.25 -3.85
N LEU A 42 17.48 14.45 -4.80
CA LEU A 42 18.33 13.30 -4.50
C LEU A 42 19.80 13.71 -4.42
N ASN A 43 20.16 14.77 -5.16
CA ASN A 43 21.47 15.40 -5.16
C ASN A 43 21.31 16.91 -5.46
N ARG A 44 22.35 17.74 -5.25
CA ARG A 44 22.32 19.21 -5.49
C ARG A 44 21.86 19.61 -6.90
N HIS A 45 21.95 18.70 -7.87
CA HIS A 45 21.62 18.92 -9.28
C HIS A 45 20.47 18.06 -9.81
N PHE A 46 19.92 17.12 -9.02
CA PHE A 46 18.93 16.16 -9.53
C PHE A 46 17.66 16.14 -8.67
N LYS A 47 16.57 16.62 -9.27
CA LYS A 47 15.22 16.65 -8.68
C LYS A 47 14.36 15.56 -9.32
N ILE A 48 13.89 14.64 -8.50
CA ILE A 48 13.04 13.53 -8.96
C ILE A 48 11.61 14.06 -9.14
N PRO A 49 10.97 13.88 -10.31
CA PRO A 49 9.58 14.28 -10.46
C PRO A 49 8.67 13.38 -9.59
N ALA A 50 7.57 13.93 -9.08
CA ALA A 50 6.66 13.22 -8.17
C ALA A 50 6.11 11.92 -8.81
N THR A 51 5.98 11.92 -10.14
CA THR A 51 5.52 10.75 -10.92
C THR A 51 6.52 9.59 -10.92
N SER A 52 7.82 9.82 -10.73
CA SER A 52 8.82 8.73 -10.69
C SER A 52 8.64 7.79 -9.50
N PHE A 53 8.01 8.25 -8.41
CA PHE A 53 7.66 7.40 -7.27
C PHE A 53 6.66 6.31 -7.66
N GLN A 54 5.82 6.55 -8.67
CA GLN A 54 4.91 5.54 -9.20
C GLN A 54 5.65 4.39 -9.91
N VAL A 55 6.78 4.67 -10.55
CA VAL A 55 7.62 3.63 -11.17
C VAL A 55 8.21 2.72 -10.09
N PHE A 56 8.67 3.29 -8.98
CA PHE A 56 9.15 2.52 -7.84
C PHE A 56 8.07 1.60 -7.27
N VAL A 57 6.83 2.10 -7.18
CA VAL A 57 5.64 1.35 -6.78
C VAL A 57 5.34 0.17 -7.71
N PHE A 58 5.58 0.29 -9.03
CA PHE A 58 5.46 -0.82 -9.98
C PHE A 58 6.59 -1.84 -9.85
N ILE A 59 7.84 -1.39 -9.71
CA ILE A 59 9.00 -2.27 -9.51
C ILE A 59 8.83 -3.08 -8.22
N SER A 60 8.45 -2.43 -7.13
CA SER A 60 8.22 -3.11 -5.86
C SER A 60 7.13 -4.16 -5.99
N MET A 61 6.01 -3.86 -6.66
CA MET A 61 4.95 -4.84 -6.91
C MET A 61 5.46 -6.02 -7.75
N ALA A 62 6.23 -5.76 -8.81
CA ALA A 62 6.80 -6.78 -9.67
C ALA A 62 7.82 -7.68 -8.95
N LEU A 63 8.50 -7.17 -7.91
CA LEU A 63 9.41 -7.95 -7.07
C LEU A 63 8.65 -8.77 -6.02
N PHE A 64 7.67 -8.19 -5.35
CA PHE A 64 6.90 -8.89 -4.31
C PHE A 64 6.01 -9.99 -4.87
N LEU A 65 5.47 -9.82 -6.08
CA LEU A 65 4.58 -10.80 -6.70
C LEU A 65 5.22 -12.21 -6.83
N PRO A 66 6.40 -12.39 -7.45
CA PRO A 66 7.05 -13.70 -7.52
C PRO A 66 7.55 -14.19 -6.16
N ILE A 67 7.92 -13.31 -5.23
CA ILE A 67 8.33 -13.71 -3.87
C ILE A 67 7.15 -14.34 -3.13
N ILE A 68 5.98 -13.72 -3.22
CA ILE A 68 4.76 -14.22 -2.58
C ILE A 68 4.34 -15.54 -3.23
N ASP A 69 4.24 -15.55 -4.57
CA ASP A 69 3.82 -16.72 -5.35
C ASP A 69 4.75 -17.93 -5.14
N ARG A 70 6.07 -17.70 -5.17
CA ARG A 70 7.07 -18.77 -5.17
C ARG A 70 7.64 -19.13 -3.81
N TYR A 71 7.59 -18.23 -2.83
CA TYR A 71 8.17 -18.49 -1.51
C TYR A 71 7.10 -18.58 -0.42
N PHE A 72 6.15 -17.66 -0.39
CA PHE A 72 5.17 -17.60 0.71
C PHE A 72 4.15 -18.74 0.65
N TYR A 73 3.55 -19.02 -0.51
CA TYR A 73 2.62 -20.15 -0.64
C TYR A 73 3.23 -21.52 -0.30
N PRO A 74 4.42 -21.90 -0.83
CA PRO A 74 5.02 -23.18 -0.46
C PRO A 74 5.42 -23.21 1.01
N VAL A 75 5.95 -22.13 1.58
CA VAL A 75 6.31 -22.07 3.00
C VAL A 75 5.07 -22.23 3.89
N CYS A 76 3.96 -21.56 3.59
CA CYS A 76 2.71 -21.76 4.31
C CYS A 76 2.15 -23.18 4.13
N ARG A 77 2.30 -23.78 2.95
CA ARG A 77 1.92 -25.18 2.70
C ARG A 77 2.76 -26.15 3.53
N THR A 78 4.05 -25.86 3.69
CA THR A 78 4.98 -26.67 4.51
C THR A 78 4.71 -26.48 6.01
N LEU A 79 4.37 -25.28 6.46
CA LEU A 79 4.10 -24.98 7.88
C LEU A 79 2.74 -25.50 8.36
N THR A 80 1.69 -25.27 7.59
CA THR A 80 0.31 -25.60 8.00
C THR A 80 -0.08 -27.02 7.56
N HIS A 81 0.75 -27.70 6.75
CA HIS A 81 0.47 -29.00 6.12
C HIS A 81 -0.87 -29.06 5.34
N GLN A 82 -1.53 -27.93 5.14
CA GLN A 82 -2.79 -27.74 4.42
C GLN A 82 -2.66 -26.58 3.45
N SER A 83 -3.38 -26.66 2.33
CA SER A 83 -3.53 -25.55 1.40
C SER A 83 -4.15 -24.35 2.14
N LEU A 84 -3.52 -23.18 2.04
CA LEU A 84 -4.10 -21.93 2.55
C LEU A 84 -5.51 -21.75 1.96
N THR A 85 -6.50 -21.56 2.82
CA THR A 85 -7.86 -21.24 2.36
C THR A 85 -7.85 -19.87 1.70
N ILE A 86 -8.56 -19.74 0.57
CA ILE A 86 -8.67 -18.49 -0.21
C ILE A 86 -9.03 -17.30 0.69
N LEU A 87 -9.88 -17.54 1.70
CA LEU A 87 -10.30 -16.53 2.67
C LEU A 87 -9.15 -16.02 3.57
N HIS A 88 -8.26 -16.91 4.03
CA HIS A 88 -7.09 -16.51 4.82
C HIS A 88 -6.11 -15.70 3.98
N GLN A 89 -5.91 -16.09 2.74
CA GLN A 89 -5.02 -15.39 1.83
C GLN A 89 -5.51 -13.95 1.56
N ILE A 90 -6.80 -13.79 1.25
CA ILE A 90 -7.43 -12.47 1.09
C ILE A 90 -7.32 -11.65 2.39
N GLY A 91 -7.58 -12.28 3.54
CA GLY A 91 -7.46 -11.65 4.86
C GLY A 91 -6.04 -11.13 5.16
N THR A 92 -5.02 -11.95 4.92
CA THR A 92 -3.61 -11.54 5.13
C THR A 92 -3.20 -10.37 4.22
N GLY A 93 -3.61 -10.38 2.95
CA GLY A 93 -3.34 -9.26 2.05
C GLY A 93 -4.02 -7.97 2.51
N HIS A 94 -5.24 -8.05 3.02
CA HIS A 94 -5.94 -6.90 3.60
C HIS A 94 -5.27 -6.36 4.86
N ILE A 95 -4.76 -7.21 5.76
CA ILE A 95 -4.03 -6.78 6.96
C ILE A 95 -2.73 -6.07 6.58
N VAL A 96 -1.95 -6.64 5.65
CA VAL A 96 -0.70 -6.02 5.17
C VAL A 96 -0.99 -4.68 4.48
N ASN A 97 -2.06 -4.60 3.69
CA ASN A 97 -2.49 -3.35 3.06
C ASN A 97 -2.89 -2.29 4.09
N ALA A 98 -3.65 -2.69 5.12
CA ALA A 98 -4.04 -1.80 6.22
C ALA A 98 -2.82 -1.28 6.99
N ALA A 99 -1.82 -2.13 7.23
CA ALA A 99 -0.55 -1.72 7.85
C ALA A 99 0.22 -0.71 6.97
N GLY A 100 0.23 -0.91 5.65
CA GLY A 100 0.78 0.04 4.68
C GLY A 100 0.09 1.41 4.72
N LEU A 101 -1.25 1.43 4.75
CA LEU A 101 -2.04 2.65 4.91
C LEU A 101 -1.75 3.35 6.25
N ALA A 102 -1.65 2.60 7.35
CA ALA A 102 -1.33 3.16 8.66
C ALA A 102 0.06 3.82 8.68
N ALA A 103 1.05 3.18 8.05
CA ALA A 103 2.38 3.75 7.90
C ALA A 103 2.38 5.03 7.04
N MET A 104 1.61 5.08 5.95
CA MET A 104 1.41 6.31 5.16
C MET A 104 0.76 7.43 5.99
N ALA A 105 -0.27 7.12 6.76
CA ALA A 105 -0.93 8.09 7.64
C ALA A 105 0.02 8.65 8.70
N TYR A 106 0.92 7.82 9.23
CA TYR A 106 1.96 8.25 10.16
C TYR A 106 2.95 9.25 9.52
N VAL A 107 3.39 8.97 8.29
CA VAL A 107 4.25 9.89 7.52
C VAL A 107 3.53 11.22 7.26
N GLU A 108 2.24 11.19 6.93
CA GLU A 108 1.44 12.40 6.75
C GLU A 108 1.31 13.23 8.03
N SER A 109 1.05 12.56 9.16
CA SER A 109 0.94 13.22 10.47
C SER A 109 2.26 13.89 10.86
N SER A 110 3.38 13.22 10.58
CA SER A 110 4.72 13.77 10.79
C SER A 110 4.98 14.98 9.89
N LEU A 111 4.58 14.92 8.61
CA LEU A 111 4.67 16.04 7.68
C LEU A 111 3.85 17.24 8.15
N LYS A 112 2.61 17.01 8.61
CA LYS A 112 1.72 18.05 9.17
C LYS A 112 2.29 18.68 10.43
N MET A 113 2.93 17.89 11.29
CA MET A 113 3.58 18.39 12.51
C MET A 113 4.77 19.30 12.20
N VAL A 114 5.60 18.93 11.21
CA VAL A 114 6.71 19.79 10.77
C VAL A 114 6.18 21.07 10.11
N HIS A 115 5.08 20.98 9.36
CA HIS A 115 4.44 22.15 8.75
C HIS A 115 3.88 23.11 9.81
N SER A 116 3.25 22.58 10.88
CA SER A 116 2.68 23.41 11.96
C SER A 116 3.74 24.04 12.87
N HIS A 117 4.90 23.40 13.06
CA HIS A 117 5.99 23.93 13.89
C HIS A 117 7.01 24.77 13.10
N GLY A 118 7.13 24.57 11.78
CA GLY A 118 8.09 25.27 10.91
C GLY A 118 7.60 26.61 10.33
N LEU A 119 6.32 26.96 10.50
CA LEU A 119 5.68 28.14 9.91
C LEU A 119 5.46 29.30 10.88
N GLN A 120 6.49 29.71 11.63
CA GLN A 120 6.59 31.11 12.05
C GLN A 120 7.43 31.98 11.11
N SER A 121 8.04 31.43 10.05
CA SER A 121 8.99 32.23 9.28
C SER A 121 8.85 32.29 7.77
N ARG A 122 8.46 31.27 6.98
CA ARG A 122 8.36 31.41 5.49
C ARG A 122 7.39 30.41 4.82
N PRO A 123 6.38 30.88 4.05
CA PRO A 123 5.34 30.03 3.45
C PRO A 123 5.74 29.24 2.19
N ASP A 124 6.94 29.44 1.64
CA ASP A 124 7.40 28.83 0.37
C ASP A 124 8.43 27.69 0.53
N LEU A 125 8.76 27.26 1.75
CA LEU A 125 9.77 26.21 1.94
C LEU A 125 9.15 24.81 1.92
N ILE A 126 9.53 24.07 0.87
CA ILE A 126 9.52 22.61 0.78
C ILE A 126 9.96 22.02 2.13
N VAL A 127 9.18 21.09 2.68
CA VAL A 127 9.51 20.47 3.97
C VAL A 127 10.84 19.70 3.81
N PRO A 128 11.83 19.86 4.71
CA PRO A 128 13.13 19.16 4.64
C PRO A 128 13.03 17.66 4.96
N MET A 129 11.90 17.04 4.62
CA MET A 129 11.69 15.60 4.71
C MET A 129 11.87 15.04 3.30
N SER A 130 12.86 14.17 3.14
CA SER A 130 13.16 13.55 1.85
C SER A 130 11.98 12.70 1.38
N ALA A 131 11.59 12.86 0.12
CA ALA A 131 10.54 12.05 -0.51
C ALA A 131 10.87 10.54 -0.52
N LEU A 132 12.11 10.14 -0.22
CA LEU A 132 12.49 8.74 0.02
C LEU A 132 11.78 8.11 1.23
N TRP A 133 11.24 8.88 2.17
CA TRP A 133 10.44 8.36 3.29
C TRP A 133 9.10 7.76 2.86
N LEU A 134 8.62 8.07 1.65
CA LEU A 134 7.40 7.47 1.08
C LEU A 134 7.66 6.07 0.52
N VAL A 135 8.91 5.71 0.24
CA VAL A 135 9.27 4.43 -0.38
C VAL A 135 8.90 3.20 0.47
N PRO A 136 9.23 3.13 1.78
CA PRO A 136 8.89 1.97 2.61
C PRO A 136 7.38 1.69 2.74
N PRO A 137 6.52 2.68 3.07
CA PRO A 137 5.09 2.42 3.23
C PRO A 137 4.40 2.10 1.89
N LEU A 138 4.88 2.67 0.78
CA LEU A 138 4.44 2.29 -0.56
C LEU A 138 4.81 0.84 -0.89
N ALA A 139 6.04 0.43 -0.62
CA ALA A 139 6.47 -0.95 -0.84
C ALA A 139 5.63 -1.96 -0.05
N LEU A 140 5.30 -1.63 1.22
CA LEU A 140 4.48 -2.47 2.08
C LEU A 140 3.03 -2.62 1.56
N THR A 141 2.43 -1.50 1.11
CA THR A 141 1.09 -1.49 0.51
C THR A 141 1.05 -2.34 -0.77
N ARG A 142 2.12 -2.29 -1.59
CA ARG A 142 2.23 -3.08 -2.82
C ARG A 142 2.48 -4.56 -2.56
N ALA A 143 3.24 -4.89 -1.52
CA ALA A 143 3.37 -6.25 -1.04
C ALA A 143 2.00 -6.82 -0.62
N GLY A 144 1.21 -6.07 0.16
CA GLY A 144 -0.14 -6.47 0.57
C GLY A 144 -1.10 -6.69 -0.61
N SER A 145 -0.99 -5.85 -1.65
CA SER A 145 -1.78 -6.01 -2.87
C SER A 145 -1.48 -7.30 -3.62
N ALA A 146 -0.22 -7.72 -3.67
CA ALA A 146 0.20 -8.95 -4.32
C ALA A 146 -0.33 -10.22 -3.63
N PHE A 147 -0.67 -10.15 -2.33
CA PHE A 147 -1.29 -11.26 -1.60
C PHE A 147 -2.78 -11.49 -1.95
N TYR A 148 -3.56 -10.42 -2.15
CA TYR A 148 -5.03 -10.55 -2.28
C TYR A 148 -5.54 -10.62 -3.72
N ILE A 149 -4.83 -10.05 -4.70
CA ILE A 149 -5.25 -10.04 -6.12
C ILE A 149 -5.60 -11.45 -6.65
N PRO A 150 -4.75 -12.47 -6.50
CA PRO A 150 -5.10 -13.82 -6.96
C PRO A 150 -6.31 -14.41 -6.23
N GLY A 151 -6.48 -14.12 -4.94
CA GLY A 151 -7.63 -14.57 -4.15
C GLY A 151 -8.96 -13.92 -4.57
N GLN A 152 -8.95 -12.66 -5.03
CA GLN A 152 -10.17 -11.98 -5.52
C GLN A 152 -10.60 -12.41 -6.92
N VAL A 153 -9.66 -12.86 -7.77
CA VAL A 153 -9.94 -13.29 -9.15
C VAL A 153 -10.43 -14.74 -9.20
N SER A 154 -10.06 -15.58 -8.23
CA SER A 154 -10.55 -16.97 -8.10
C SER A 154 -11.90 -17.11 -7.37
N LEU A 155 -12.53 -15.99 -7.01
CA LEU A 155 -13.83 -15.89 -6.36
C LEU A 155 -14.89 -15.43 -7.36
#